data_AF-A0A4P7ULD4-F1
#
_entry.id   AF-A0A4P7ULD4-F1
#
_cell.length_a   1.000
_cell.length_b   1.000
_cell.length_c   1.000
_cell.angle_alpha   90.00
_cell.angle_beta   90.00
_cell.angle_gamma   90.00
#
_symmetry.space_group_name_H-M   'P 1'
#
loop_
_entity.id
_entity.type
_entity.pdbx_description
1 polymer ?
#
loop_
_entity_poly.entity_id
_entity_poly.type
_entity_poly.pdbx_seq_one_letter_code
_entity_poly.pdbx_strand_id
1 'polypeptide(L)'
;MYNYARFVRLLLLCLTAGLWLGGCAQQQRQPLSFDDQQALAANRQCRAEATQMNNEWRGDTSYFPWRSYYNMCMRRFEISDEQMRRLRLP
;
A
#
# COMPACT_ATOMS: atom_id res chain seq x y z
N MET A 1 -17.85 44.14 -22.19
CA MET A 1 -17.25 43.67 -20.92
C MET A 1 -18.18 42.77 -20.08
N TYR A 2 -19.51 42.80 -20.24
CA TYR A 2 -20.45 41.95 -19.48
C TYR A 2 -20.41 40.43 -19.78
N ASN A 3 -20.05 40.04 -21.01
CA ASN A 3 -20.06 38.62 -21.41
C ASN A 3 -18.90 37.80 -20.81
N TYR A 4 -17.72 38.41 -20.61
CA TYR A 4 -16.56 37.75 -20.00
C TYR A 4 -16.81 37.39 -18.54
N ALA A 5 -17.41 38.30 -17.77
CA ALA A 5 -17.72 38.08 -16.36
C ALA A 5 -18.76 36.95 -16.15
N ARG A 6 -19.69 36.79 -17.09
CA ARG A 6 -20.69 35.71 -17.08
C ARG A 6 -20.07 34.34 -17.39
N PHE A 7 -19.13 34.32 -18.33
CA PHE A 7 -18.37 33.11 -18.72
C PHE A 7 -17.48 32.60 -17.59
N VAL A 8 -16.77 33.52 -16.91
CA VAL A 8 -15.88 33.18 -15.77
C VAL A 8 -16.68 32.62 -14.59
N ARG A 9 -17.88 33.17 -14.31
CA ARG A 9 -18.78 32.63 -13.28
C ARG A 9 -19.26 31.22 -13.58
N LEU A 10 -19.61 30.93 -14.84
CA LEU A 10 -20.02 29.59 -15.28
C LEU A 10 -18.89 28.57 -15.14
N LEU A 11 -17.67 28.95 -15.54
CA LEU A 11 -16.47 28.12 -15.39
C LEU A 11 -16.16 27.81 -13.91
N LEU A 12 -16.24 28.82 -13.05
CA LEU A 12 -16.05 28.64 -11.60
C LEU A 12 -17.08 27.69 -10.98
N LEU A 13 -18.35 27.79 -11.39
CA LEU A 13 -19.42 26.90 -10.93
C LEU A 13 -19.23 25.45 -11.41
N CYS A 14 -18.77 25.24 -12.64
CA CYS A 14 -18.50 23.91 -13.17
C CYS A 14 -17.30 23.25 -12.47
N LEU A 15 -16.25 24.02 -12.18
CA LEU A 15 -15.04 23.51 -11.51
C LEU A 15 -15.34 23.10 -10.05
N THR A 16 -16.12 23.89 -9.32
CA THR A 16 -16.52 23.52 -7.95
C THR A 16 -17.46 22.31 -7.94
N ALA A 17 -18.42 22.23 -8.87
CA ALA A 17 -19.31 21.07 -8.98
C ALA A 17 -18.53 19.77 -9.26
N GLY A 18 -17.50 19.80 -10.12
CA GLY A 18 -16.65 18.65 -10.39
C GLY A 18 -15.83 18.18 -9.20
N LEU A 19 -15.32 19.12 -8.38
CA LEU A 19 -14.58 18.81 -7.15
C LEU A 19 -15.45 18.18 -6.06
N TRP A 20 -16.69 18.64 -5.91
CA TRP A 20 -17.65 18.08 -4.93
C TRP A 20 -18.12 16.67 -5.31
N LEU A 21 -18.26 16.37 -6.60
CA LEU A 21 -18.63 15.03 -7.08
C LEU A 21 -17.44 14.05 -7.12
N GLY A 22 -16.22 14.55 -7.33
CA GLY A 22 -15.00 13.73 -7.35
C GLY A 22 -14.49 13.29 -5.97
N GLY A 23 -14.84 14.03 -4.90
CA GLY A 23 -14.40 13.72 -3.53
C GLY A 23 -15.04 12.48 -2.89
N CYS A 24 -16.16 11.99 -3.43
CA CYS A 24 -16.87 10.81 -2.91
C CYS A 24 -16.57 9.52 -3.67
N ALA A 25 -15.69 9.53 -4.67
CA ALA A 25 -15.08 8.31 -5.20
C ALA A 25 -14.01 7.83 -4.21
N GLN A 26 -14.44 7.50 -2.98
CA GLN A 26 -13.59 6.82 -2.01
C GLN A 26 -13.28 5.45 -2.59
N GLN A 27 -12.11 5.36 -3.21
CA GLN A 27 -11.61 4.15 -3.84
C GLN A 27 -11.78 3.00 -2.86
N GLN A 28 -12.72 2.11 -3.19
CA GLN A 28 -13.23 1.04 -2.34
C GLN A 28 -12.13 -0.02 -2.18
N ARG A 29 -11.09 0.29 -1.40
CA ARG A 29 -10.13 -0.71 -0.94
C ARG A 29 -10.92 -1.64 -0.03
N GLN A 30 -11.05 -2.90 -0.44
CA GLN A 30 -11.65 -3.92 0.39
C GLN A 30 -11.01 -3.84 1.79
N PRO A 31 -11.80 -3.83 2.86
CA PRO A 31 -11.25 -3.84 4.21
C PRO A 31 -10.38 -5.09 4.37
N LEU A 32 -9.17 -4.92 4.89
CA LEU A 32 -8.26 -6.02 5.16
C LEU A 32 -8.93 -7.01 6.11
N SER A 33 -8.85 -8.31 5.78
CA SER A 33 -9.31 -9.36 6.67
C SER A 33 -8.42 -9.42 7.93
N PHE A 34 -8.91 -10.07 8.98
CA PHE A 34 -8.12 -10.31 10.19
C PHE A 34 -6.80 -11.03 9.86
N ASP A 35 -6.85 -12.04 9.00
CA ASP A 35 -5.68 -12.81 8.55
C ASP A 35 -4.68 -11.91 7.81
N ASP A 36 -5.16 -10.96 7.00
CA ASP A 36 -4.29 -9.99 6.34
C ASP A 36 -3.63 -9.03 7.34
N GLN A 37 -4.35 -8.60 8.38
CA GLN A 37 -3.79 -7.77 9.44
C GLN A 37 -2.71 -8.52 10.22
N GLN A 38 -2.95 -9.80 10.53
CA GLN A 38 -1.94 -10.67 11.14
C GLN A 38 -0.71 -10.82 10.24
N ALA A 39 -0.90 -11.03 8.94
CA ALA A 39 0.21 -11.13 7.99
C ALA A 39 1.02 -9.84 7.89
N LEU A 40 0.35 -8.67 7.96
CA LEU A 40 1.03 -7.38 7.99
C LEU A 40 1.81 -7.15 9.28
N ALA A 41 1.29 -7.62 10.42
CA ALA A 41 2.00 -7.56 11.70
C ALA A 41 3.26 -8.45 11.68
N ALA A 42 3.12 -9.70 11.23
CA ALA A 42 4.24 -10.62 11.04
C ALA A 42 5.28 -10.06 10.06
N ASN A 43 4.84 -9.47 8.94
CA ASN A 43 5.74 -8.82 7.98
C ASN A 43 6.62 -7.75 8.65
N ARG A 44 6.06 -6.89 9.51
CA ARG A 44 6.86 -5.87 10.21
C ARG A 44 7.94 -6.49 11.08
N GLN A 45 7.60 -7.55 11.82
CA GLN A 45 8.55 -8.25 12.67
C GLN A 45 9.61 -9.00 11.84
N CYS A 46 9.19 -9.87 10.92
CA CYS A 46 10.09 -10.67 10.10
C CYS A 46 11.04 -9.83 9.26
N ARG A 47 10.55 -8.70 8.74
CA ARG A 47 11.37 -7.76 7.99
C ARG A 47 12.41 -7.11 8.90
N ALA A 48 12.04 -6.67 10.10
CA ALA A 48 12.99 -6.10 11.06
C ALA A 48 14.08 -7.10 11.44
N GLU A 49 13.71 -8.35 11.74
CA GLU A 49 14.66 -9.42 12.05
C GLU A 49 15.58 -9.73 10.87
N ALA A 50 15.04 -9.91 9.66
CA ALA A 50 15.82 -10.16 8.45
C ALA A 50 16.84 -9.04 8.18
N THR A 51 16.44 -7.77 8.40
CA THR A 51 17.32 -6.62 8.22
C THR A 51 18.43 -6.51 9.27
N GLN A 52 18.28 -7.14 10.44
CA GLN A 52 19.28 -7.12 11.52
C GLN A 52 20.37 -8.17 11.36
N MET A 53 20.17 -9.20 10.54
CA MET A 53 21.10 -10.33 10.44
C MET A 53 22.48 -9.95 9.89
N ASN A 54 22.54 -9.07 8.88
CA ASN A 54 23.78 -8.50 8.39
C ASN A 54 23.52 -7.19 7.62
N ASN A 55 24.58 -6.49 7.23
CA ASN A 55 24.53 -5.26 6.43
C ASN A 55 24.82 -5.50 4.93
N GLU A 56 25.10 -6.74 4.53
CA GLU A 56 25.45 -7.10 3.14
C GLU A 56 24.26 -6.96 2.19
N TRP A 57 23.04 -7.16 2.69
CA TRP A 57 21.82 -7.03 1.88
C TRP A 57 21.60 -5.60 1.37
N ARG A 58 22.11 -4.56 2.05
CA ARG A 58 22.11 -3.15 1.59
C ARG A 58 20.76 -2.60 1.09
N GLY A 59 19.63 -3.02 1.65
CA GLY A 59 18.32 -2.58 1.14
C GLY A 59 17.67 -3.55 0.15
N ASP A 60 18.40 -4.54 -0.36
CA ASP A 60 17.94 -5.49 -1.37
C ASP A 60 17.19 -6.67 -0.75
N THR A 61 15.86 -6.66 -0.90
CA THR A 61 14.99 -7.76 -0.45
C THR A 61 15.08 -9.00 -1.32
N SER A 62 15.74 -8.92 -2.50
CA SER A 62 16.02 -10.08 -3.35
C SER A 62 17.30 -10.81 -2.96
N TYR A 63 18.16 -10.20 -2.11
CA TYR A 63 19.36 -10.83 -1.59
C TYR A 63 19.03 -12.16 -0.91
N PHE A 64 19.60 -13.25 -1.41
CA PHE A 64 19.18 -14.61 -1.06
C PHE A 64 19.16 -14.88 0.46
N PRO A 65 20.20 -14.54 1.25
CA PRO A 65 20.17 -14.73 2.70
C PRO A 65 19.03 -13.96 3.38
N TRP A 66 18.84 -12.68 3.03
CA TRP A 66 17.76 -11.86 3.58
C TRP A 66 16.38 -12.46 3.24
N ARG A 67 16.16 -12.79 1.96
CA ARG A 67 14.91 -13.36 1.46
C ARG A 67 14.60 -14.71 2.07
N SER A 68 15.60 -15.57 2.22
CA SER A 68 15.45 -16.89 2.81
C SER A 68 15.00 -16.80 4.27
N TYR A 69 15.60 -15.89 5.04
CA TYR A 69 15.21 -15.67 6.43
C TYR A 69 13.81 -15.06 6.54
N TYR A 70 13.52 -14.04 5.72
CA TYR A 70 12.20 -13.43 5.66
C TYR A 70 11.11 -14.47 5.38
N ASN A 71 11.28 -15.30 4.34
CA ASN A 71 10.33 -16.34 3.97
C ASN A 71 10.15 -17.40 5.07
N MET A 72 11.25 -17.80 5.73
CA MET A 72 11.18 -18.74 6.85
C MET A 72 10.38 -18.15 8.01
N CYS A 73 10.64 -16.90 8.38
CA CYS A 73 9.93 -16.20 9.44
C CYS A 73 8.43 -16.06 9.11
N MET A 74 8.09 -15.67 7.89
CA MET A 74 6.69 -15.55 7.46
C MET A 74 5.94 -16.89 7.54
N ARG A 75 6.59 -17.98 7.11
CA ARG A 75 6.03 -19.34 7.20
C ARG A 75 5.84 -19.82 8.65
N ARG A 76 6.64 -19.33 9.60
CA ARG A 76 6.47 -19.61 11.04
C ARG A 76 5.16 -19.04 11.59
N PHE A 77 4.66 -17.96 11.01
CA PHE A 77 3.34 -17.40 11.31
C PHE A 77 2.21 -18.00 10.47
N GLU A 78 2.47 -19.13 9.80
CA GLU A 78 1.52 -19.83 8.91
C GLU A 78 1.06 -18.99 7.71
N ILE A 79 1.84 -17.98 7.32
CA ILE A 79 1.53 -17.13 6.18
C ILE A 79 1.98 -17.82 4.89
N SER A 80 1.04 -18.03 3.98
CA SER A 80 1.29 -18.72 2.71
C SER A 80 1.94 -17.82 1.66
N ASP A 81 2.63 -18.43 0.69
CA ASP A 81 3.21 -17.71 -0.44
C ASP A 81 2.15 -16.98 -1.27
N GLU A 82 0.92 -17.51 -1.35
CA GLU A 82 -0.21 -16.85 -2.02
C GLU A 82 -0.66 -15.60 -1.29
N GLN A 83 -0.73 -15.65 0.04
CA GLN A 83 -1.11 -14.51 0.86
C GLN A 83 -0.04 -13.41 0.78
N MET A 84 1.24 -13.76 0.79
CA MET A 84 2.34 -12.82 0.56
C MET A 84 2.23 -12.14 -0.81
N ARG A 85 1.93 -12.88 -1.88
CA ARG A 85 1.71 -12.31 -3.23
C ARG A 85 0.52 -11.38 -3.27
N ARG A 86 -0.61 -11.76 -2.65
CA ARG A 86 -1.83 -10.94 -2.57
C ARG A 86 -1.56 -9.60 -1.89
N LEU A 87 -0.83 -9.63 -0.78
CA LEU A 87 -0.47 -8.46 0.02
C LEU A 87 0.76 -7.70 -0.49
N ARG A 88 1.38 -8.16 -1.57
CA ARG A 88 2.61 -7.58 -2.16
C ARG A 88 3.73 -7.43 -1.12
N LEU A 89 3.89 -8.48 -0.33
CA LEU A 89 4.99 -8.61 0.61
C LEU A 89 6.29 -8.98 -0.12
N PRO A 90 7.47 -8.63 0.45
CA PRO A 90 8.79 -8.93 -0.11
C PRO A 90 8.98 -10.39 -0.58
#